data_AF-A0A3D1DKT0-F1
#
_entry.id   AF-A0A3D1DKT0-F1
#
_cell.length_a   1.000
_cell.length_b   1.000
_cell.length_c   1.000
_cell.angle_alpha   90.00
_cell.angle_beta   90.00
_cell.angle_gamma   90.00
#
_symmetry.space_group_name_H-M   'P 1'
#
loop_
_entity.id
_entity.type
_entity.pdbx_description
1 polymer ?
#
loop_
_entity_poly.entity_id
_entity_poly.type
_entity_poly.pdbx_seq_one_letter_code
_entity_poly.pdbx_strand_id
1 'polypeptide(L)'
;MRRVSVLCLALALIGPETTEAADVIAFRGARILPASGKPIPSGTMIVAGGKIVSVGPVNKAKIPDGARVVDVTGKVIIPGLVDSHSHLGVASRPLEKANSDGNERSGAVQSIVRALDSINPFDPGIRMAHTGGITTANVMPGSGNVIGGQTIYIKLRGNSPEQMWIGTDGHFGGLKMANGENPKRSYGSRGQAPVTRMKVAALQRVEFIKAVDYRRKWQEFEKKREKNKEAMPPDRDLALEPLAEVLAGRRTVHFHTHRADDILTVLRLKREFGFDLVIQHGTEAYKVIDQVAAAGVPVSMTIVDSPGGKAEVVDFIEQCGAELTRRGVKVHVNTDDPVTESRFFLRTTAATIRGGLDTATALKAVTLHPAQALRLDDRVGSLDPGKDADFVILSGAPFSIYTRVLETWIDGQKVFDLSNPRQRLYQEGGFQVASSELIPAPTPMVRPRKSVQAPRADDRAKALTSRSDSVLVLAGRLHLVSGPPVENAAVLLRKGVIQKVGRIGRVKAPRGTPVITAAVVTPGLIDTHTIVPLSGEYNIPADQDQDETSDPNQADVRVLDGFNPAEPLLRFLLEQGVTVIHASPGRANVIGGLTGVFR
;
A
#
# COMPACT_ATOMS: atom_id res chain seq x y z
N MET A 1 3.71 74.52 25.85
CA MET A 1 3.52 74.18 24.42
C MET A 1 2.83 72.82 24.34
N ARG A 2 1.59 72.80 23.84
CA ARG A 2 0.77 71.60 23.65
C ARG A 2 1.26 70.83 22.41
N ARG A 3 1.39 69.51 22.49
CA ARG A 3 1.41 68.63 21.31
C ARG A 3 0.24 67.64 21.44
N VAL A 4 -0.64 67.76 20.47
CA VAL A 4 -1.89 67.02 20.28
C VAL A 4 -1.55 65.68 19.62
N SER A 5 -1.98 64.58 20.22
CA SER A 5 -1.99 63.26 19.59
C SER A 5 -3.26 63.11 18.76
N VAL A 6 -3.12 62.98 17.44
CA VAL A 6 -4.23 62.65 16.53
C VAL A 6 -4.35 61.13 16.48
N LEU A 7 -5.47 60.61 16.99
CA LEU A 7 -5.86 59.22 16.89
C LEU A 7 -6.73 59.06 15.63
N CYS A 8 -6.19 58.45 14.57
CA CYS A 8 -6.96 58.09 13.38
C CYS A 8 -7.73 56.79 13.63
N LEU A 9 -9.04 56.90 13.85
CA LEU A 9 -9.96 55.77 13.91
C LEU A 9 -10.41 55.41 12.48
N ALA A 10 -9.84 54.36 11.89
CA ALA A 10 -10.32 53.82 10.62
C ALA A 10 -11.53 52.90 10.89
N LEU A 11 -12.75 53.38 10.60
CA LEU A 11 -13.93 52.52 10.49
C LEU A 11 -13.81 51.71 9.19
N ALA A 12 -13.51 50.42 9.31
CA ALA A 12 -13.70 49.47 8.22
C ALA A 12 -15.20 49.14 8.12
N LEU A 13 -15.85 49.62 7.06
CA LEU A 13 -17.19 49.19 6.66
C LEU A 13 -17.11 47.73 6.22
N ILE A 14 -17.60 46.82 7.07
CA ILE A 14 -17.83 45.41 6.73
C ILE A 14 -19.04 45.38 5.79
N GLY A 15 -18.80 45.25 4.48
CA GLY A 15 -19.84 44.88 3.54
C GLY A 15 -20.32 43.44 3.83
N PRO A 16 -21.56 43.08 3.50
CA PRO A 16 -22.03 41.71 3.65
C PRO A 16 -21.16 40.80 2.77
N GLU A 17 -20.51 39.81 3.37
CA GLU A 17 -19.96 38.68 2.64
C GLU A 17 -21.10 38.07 1.83
N THR A 18 -21.01 38.20 0.51
CA THR A 18 -21.83 37.40 -0.40
C THR A 18 -21.41 35.95 -0.15
N THR A 19 -22.21 35.21 0.62
CA THR A 19 -22.13 33.75 0.65
C THR A 19 -22.38 33.26 -0.76
N GLU A 20 -21.31 33.00 -1.50
CA GLU A 20 -21.34 32.27 -2.76
C GLU A 20 -22.10 30.97 -2.47
N ALA A 21 -23.25 30.78 -3.12
CA ALA A 21 -24.08 29.60 -2.92
C ALA A 21 -23.20 28.37 -3.19
N ALA A 22 -22.95 27.55 -2.16
CA ALA A 22 -22.04 26.43 -2.29
C ALA A 22 -22.46 25.55 -3.49
N ASP A 23 -21.56 25.34 -4.45
CA ASP A 23 -21.82 24.52 -5.63
C ASP A 23 -22.33 23.14 -5.21
N VAL A 24 -23.62 22.88 -5.47
CA VAL A 24 -24.26 21.58 -5.19
C VAL A 24 -24.07 20.69 -6.41
N ILE A 25 -23.48 19.51 -6.22
CA ILE A 25 -23.21 18.55 -7.30
C ILE A 25 -23.92 17.23 -6.97
N ALA A 26 -24.69 16.69 -7.92
CA ALA A 26 -25.35 15.40 -7.81
C ALA A 26 -24.76 14.39 -8.80
N PHE A 27 -24.06 13.38 -8.31
CA PHE A 27 -23.54 12.26 -9.09
C PHE A 27 -24.61 11.17 -9.19
N ARG A 28 -25.23 11.00 -10.36
CA ARG A 28 -26.41 10.15 -10.55
C ARG A 28 -26.09 8.92 -11.39
N GLY A 29 -26.53 7.74 -10.95
CA GLY A 29 -26.58 6.51 -11.75
C GLY A 29 -25.46 5.48 -11.50
N ALA A 30 -24.48 5.79 -10.66
CA ALA A 30 -23.37 4.89 -10.36
C ALA A 30 -23.78 3.75 -9.42
N ARG A 31 -23.02 2.64 -9.46
CA ARG A 31 -22.97 1.69 -8.35
C ARG A 31 -22.11 2.31 -7.24
N ILE A 32 -22.69 2.56 -6.08
CA ILE A 32 -21.99 3.20 -4.96
C ILE A 32 -21.60 2.13 -3.93
N LEU A 33 -20.35 2.11 -3.50
CA LEU A 33 -19.84 1.23 -2.45
C LEU A 33 -19.47 2.08 -1.22
N PRO A 34 -20.35 2.25 -0.21
CA PRO A 34 -20.11 3.21 0.87
C PRO A 34 -18.98 2.86 1.84
N ALA A 35 -18.46 1.63 1.80
CA ALA A 35 -17.57 0.99 2.79
C ALA A 35 -18.17 0.77 4.20
N SER A 36 -18.99 1.70 4.70
CA SER A 36 -19.73 1.61 5.98
C SER A 36 -20.95 0.69 5.92
N GLY A 37 -21.54 0.49 4.72
CA GLY A 37 -22.80 -0.22 4.53
C GLY A 37 -22.88 -1.06 3.26
N LYS A 38 -24.09 -1.51 2.93
CA LYS A 38 -24.34 -2.33 1.74
C LYS A 38 -24.11 -1.54 0.44
N PRO A 39 -23.60 -2.18 -0.62
CA PRO A 39 -23.56 -1.58 -1.96
C PRO A 39 -24.94 -1.07 -2.42
N ILE A 40 -24.96 0.08 -3.09
CA ILE A 40 -26.14 0.65 -3.75
C ILE A 40 -25.97 0.42 -5.26
N PRO A 41 -26.71 -0.51 -5.89
CA PRO A 41 -26.47 -0.89 -7.29
C PRO A 41 -26.67 0.24 -8.30
N SER A 42 -27.62 1.14 -8.05
CA SER A 42 -27.86 2.36 -8.82
C SER A 42 -28.23 3.48 -7.85
N GLY A 43 -27.25 4.35 -7.59
CA GLY A 43 -27.32 5.36 -6.54
C GLY A 43 -27.19 6.77 -7.07
N THR A 44 -27.50 7.72 -6.18
CA THR A 44 -27.18 9.14 -6.34
C THR A 44 -26.47 9.61 -5.09
N MET A 45 -25.38 10.34 -5.27
CA MET A 45 -24.62 11.00 -4.20
C MET A 45 -24.66 12.50 -4.44
N ILE A 46 -25.01 13.27 -3.40
CA ILE A 46 -25.08 14.73 -3.43
C ILE A 46 -23.97 15.28 -2.56
N VAL A 47 -23.20 16.21 -3.11
CA VAL A 47 -22.08 16.90 -2.47
C VAL A 47 -22.37 18.41 -2.47
N ALA A 48 -22.09 19.07 -1.36
CA ALA A 48 -22.17 20.53 -1.24
C ALA A 48 -21.18 21.00 -0.17
N GLY A 49 -20.53 22.15 -0.40
CA GLY A 49 -19.60 22.74 0.57
C GLY A 49 -18.46 21.79 0.98
N GLY A 50 -18.00 20.95 0.05
CA GLY A 50 -16.97 19.94 0.29
C GLY A 50 -17.37 18.76 1.17
N LYS A 51 -18.67 18.59 1.45
CA LYS A 51 -19.22 17.51 2.27
C LYS A 51 -20.20 16.64 1.49
N ILE A 52 -20.32 15.38 1.90
CA ILE A 52 -21.37 14.47 1.44
C ILE A 52 -22.67 14.85 2.13
N VAL A 53 -23.67 15.29 1.37
CA VAL A 53 -24.99 15.69 1.91
C VAL A 53 -25.91 14.48 2.02
N SER A 54 -25.93 13.63 0.99
CA SER A 54 -26.72 12.40 1.02
C SER A 54 -26.23 11.38 -0.01
N VAL A 55 -26.48 10.10 0.30
CA VAL A 55 -26.21 8.96 -0.58
C VAL A 55 -27.41 8.01 -0.50
N GLY A 56 -27.96 7.63 -1.64
CA GLY A 56 -29.11 6.72 -1.65
C GLY A 56 -29.45 6.16 -3.02
N PRO A 57 -30.45 5.26 -3.11
CA PRO A 57 -30.95 4.75 -4.38
C PRO A 57 -31.42 5.87 -5.30
N VAL A 58 -31.15 5.75 -6.60
CA VAL A 58 -31.48 6.78 -7.62
C VAL A 58 -32.96 7.18 -7.64
N ASN A 59 -33.86 6.26 -7.29
CA ASN A 59 -35.31 6.48 -7.25
C ASN A 59 -35.81 7.12 -5.95
N LYS A 60 -34.95 7.27 -4.94
CA LYS A 60 -35.28 7.90 -3.64
C LYS A 60 -34.52 9.21 -3.40
N ALA A 61 -33.47 9.47 -4.17
CA ALA A 61 -32.67 10.67 -4.03
C ALA A 61 -33.44 11.90 -4.48
N LYS A 62 -33.46 12.94 -3.64
CA LYS A 62 -34.01 14.26 -3.97
C LYS A 62 -32.85 15.17 -4.34
N ILE A 63 -32.69 15.44 -5.64
CA ILE A 63 -31.68 16.37 -6.14
C ILE A 63 -32.19 17.80 -5.91
N PRO A 64 -31.48 18.66 -5.17
CA PRO A 64 -31.89 20.04 -4.97
C PRO A 64 -31.97 20.81 -6.29
N ASP A 65 -32.90 21.77 -6.37
CA ASP A 65 -33.00 22.67 -7.52
C ASP A 65 -31.69 23.45 -7.70
N GLY A 66 -31.27 23.63 -8.95
CA GLY A 66 -30.00 24.29 -9.29
C GLY A 66 -28.74 23.43 -9.09
N ALA A 67 -28.84 22.21 -8.57
CA ALA A 67 -27.69 21.32 -8.47
C ALA A 67 -27.15 20.90 -9.84
N ARG A 68 -25.82 20.92 -10.00
CA ARG A 68 -25.15 20.40 -11.19
C ARG A 68 -25.21 18.88 -11.19
N VAL A 69 -25.96 18.31 -12.14
CA VAL A 69 -26.09 16.84 -12.27
C VAL A 69 -24.97 16.29 -13.15
N VAL A 70 -24.25 15.30 -12.62
CA VAL A 70 -23.23 14.53 -13.34
C VAL A 70 -23.73 13.12 -13.52
N ASP A 71 -23.95 12.69 -14.77
CA ASP A 71 -24.31 11.31 -15.09
C ASP A 71 -23.06 10.41 -14.98
N VAL A 72 -23.13 9.46 -14.06
CA VAL A 72 -22.10 8.45 -13.77
C VAL A 72 -22.66 7.05 -13.97
N THR A 73 -23.68 6.90 -14.81
CA THR A 73 -24.27 5.61 -15.16
C THR A 73 -23.23 4.63 -15.69
N GLY A 74 -23.26 3.40 -15.18
CA GLY A 74 -22.29 2.35 -15.52
C GLY A 74 -20.92 2.52 -14.87
N LYS A 75 -20.71 3.54 -14.03
CA LYS A 75 -19.49 3.73 -13.22
C LYS A 75 -19.68 3.21 -11.80
N VAL A 76 -18.58 3.14 -11.05
CA VAL A 76 -18.58 2.79 -9.63
C VAL A 76 -18.03 3.96 -8.82
N ILE A 77 -18.66 4.30 -7.68
CA ILE A 77 -18.14 5.27 -6.72
C ILE A 77 -17.72 4.55 -5.44
N ILE A 78 -16.51 4.84 -4.97
CA ILE A 78 -15.95 4.37 -3.69
C ILE A 78 -15.46 5.58 -2.85
N PRO A 79 -15.28 5.46 -1.52
CA PRO A 79 -14.60 6.50 -0.75
C PRO A 79 -13.18 6.73 -1.25
N GLY A 80 -12.65 7.94 -1.03
CA GLY A 80 -11.25 8.26 -1.25
C GLY A 80 -10.36 7.26 -0.51
N LEU A 81 -9.31 6.78 -1.17
CA LEU A 81 -8.41 5.81 -0.54
C LEU A 81 -7.56 6.50 0.52
N VAL A 82 -7.40 5.83 1.65
CA VAL A 82 -6.64 6.30 2.81
C VAL A 82 -5.41 5.42 2.98
N ASP A 83 -4.24 5.99 2.74
CA ASP A 83 -2.97 5.29 2.88
C ASP A 83 -2.37 5.52 4.27
N SER A 84 -2.40 4.49 5.13
CA SER A 84 -1.94 4.60 6.51
C SER A 84 -0.41 4.58 6.70
N HIS A 85 0.35 4.36 5.62
CA HIS A 85 1.82 4.38 5.65
C HIS A 85 2.40 4.76 4.29
N SER A 86 2.95 5.96 4.22
CA SER A 86 3.59 6.48 3.03
C SER A 86 4.82 7.33 3.37
N HIS A 87 5.73 7.47 2.40
CA HIS A 87 6.82 8.44 2.41
C HIS A 87 6.66 9.53 1.35
N LEU A 88 5.46 9.69 0.78
CA LEU A 88 5.14 10.78 -0.15
C LEU A 88 5.56 12.16 0.40
N GLY A 89 6.16 12.97 -0.46
CA GLY A 89 6.62 14.32 -0.12
C GLY A 89 7.91 14.35 0.70
N VAL A 90 8.14 13.42 1.63
CA VAL A 90 9.40 13.32 2.41
C VAL A 90 10.47 12.46 1.72
N ALA A 91 10.07 11.67 0.73
CA ALA A 91 10.95 10.96 -0.21
C ALA A 91 10.49 11.28 -1.64
N SER A 92 10.66 12.55 -2.03
CA SER A 92 10.10 13.08 -3.27
C SER A 92 10.70 12.41 -4.51
N ARG A 93 9.91 12.30 -5.58
CA ARG A 93 10.41 11.82 -6.89
C ARG A 93 11.15 12.93 -7.66
N PRO A 94 12.21 12.62 -8.43
CA PRO A 94 12.84 11.29 -8.59
C PRO A 94 13.49 10.83 -7.29
N LEU A 95 13.50 9.51 -7.06
CA LEU A 95 14.00 8.88 -5.82
C LEU A 95 15.53 8.96 -5.76
N GLU A 96 16.02 10.15 -5.45
CA GLU A 96 17.44 10.47 -5.36
C GLU A 96 17.80 10.81 -3.91
N LYS A 97 19.07 10.63 -3.57
CA LYS A 97 19.57 10.92 -2.22
C LYS A 97 19.24 12.35 -1.78
N ALA A 98 19.29 13.31 -2.70
CA ALA A 98 19.01 14.72 -2.43
C ALA A 98 17.54 15.02 -2.09
N ASN A 99 16.61 14.12 -2.45
CA ASN A 99 15.17 14.26 -2.20
C ASN A 99 14.68 13.37 -1.05
N SER A 100 15.59 12.64 -0.40
CA SER A 100 15.29 11.57 0.57
C SER A 100 15.39 12.06 2.02
N ASP A 101 14.44 12.90 2.43
CA ASP A 101 14.33 13.44 3.79
C ASP A 101 13.53 12.53 4.75
N GLY A 102 13.23 11.30 4.33
CA GLY A 102 12.41 10.36 5.10
C GLY A 102 13.12 9.68 6.28
N ASN A 103 14.45 9.77 6.44
CA ASN A 103 15.17 9.13 7.56
C ASN A 103 16.33 9.98 8.08
N GLU A 104 16.16 10.60 9.26
CA GLU A 104 17.20 11.35 9.96
C GLU A 104 18.17 10.42 10.70
N ARG A 105 19.15 9.87 9.98
CA ARG A 105 20.03 8.81 10.47
C ARG A 105 21.26 9.30 11.25
N SER A 106 21.32 10.57 11.66
CA SER A 106 22.39 11.09 12.54
C SER A 106 22.32 10.56 13.97
N GLY A 107 21.22 9.92 14.37
CA GLY A 107 21.07 9.30 15.68
C GLY A 107 19.87 8.35 15.77
N ALA A 108 19.98 7.29 16.58
CA ALA A 108 18.96 6.24 16.64
C ALA A 108 17.60 6.68 17.19
N VAL A 109 17.56 7.78 17.96
CA VAL A 109 16.35 8.33 18.58
C VAL A 109 16.18 9.76 18.09
N GLN A 110 15.12 10.00 17.32
CA GLN A 110 14.78 11.30 16.72
C GLN A 110 13.31 11.63 16.98
N SER A 111 12.84 11.54 18.24
CA SER A 111 11.43 11.79 18.58
C SER A 111 10.96 13.20 18.20
N ILE A 112 11.86 14.18 18.21
CA ILE A 112 11.54 15.59 17.98
C ILE A 112 11.28 15.93 16.50
N VAL A 113 11.91 15.25 15.54
CA VAL A 113 11.80 15.62 14.12
C VAL A 113 10.38 15.36 13.62
N ARG A 114 9.94 16.10 12.59
CA ARG A 114 8.56 16.07 12.10
C ARG A 114 8.55 15.89 10.59
N ALA A 115 7.73 14.96 10.11
CA ALA A 115 7.45 14.86 8.67
C ALA A 115 6.88 16.16 8.08
N LEU A 116 6.20 16.98 8.91
CA LEU A 116 5.74 18.32 8.53
C LEU A 116 6.89 19.21 7.99
N ASP A 117 8.09 19.08 8.55
CA ASP A 117 9.21 19.98 8.24
C ASP A 117 9.94 19.58 6.95
N SER A 118 9.64 18.41 6.37
CA SER A 118 10.30 17.90 5.16
C SER A 118 9.34 17.51 4.05
N ILE A 119 8.03 17.60 4.27
CA ILE A 119 7.07 17.27 3.22
C ILE A 119 7.13 18.32 2.11
N ASN A 120 7.40 17.87 0.89
CA ASN A 120 7.29 18.67 -0.32
C ASN A 120 5.88 18.55 -0.93
N PRO A 121 5.02 19.60 -0.87
CA PRO A 121 3.68 19.56 -1.45
C PRO A 121 3.67 19.44 -2.98
N PHE A 122 4.80 19.71 -3.63
CA PHE A 122 4.94 19.68 -5.09
C PHE A 122 5.51 18.36 -5.61
N ASP A 123 5.77 17.39 -4.73
CA ASP A 123 6.23 16.05 -5.10
C ASP A 123 5.35 15.47 -6.22
N PRO A 124 5.93 15.12 -7.38
CA PRO A 124 5.21 14.42 -8.43
C PRO A 124 4.48 13.15 -7.95
N GLY A 125 4.99 12.49 -6.91
CA GLY A 125 4.35 11.35 -6.25
C GLY A 125 2.92 11.65 -5.78
N ILE A 126 2.62 12.88 -5.35
CA ILE A 126 1.27 13.29 -4.93
C ILE A 126 0.29 13.24 -6.11
N ARG A 127 0.71 13.74 -7.28
CA ARG A 127 -0.10 13.69 -8.51
C ARG A 127 -0.31 12.25 -8.98
N MET A 128 0.70 11.40 -8.83
CA MET A 128 0.59 9.97 -9.10
C MET A 128 -0.42 9.31 -8.14
N ALA A 129 -0.35 9.61 -6.85
CA ALA A 129 -1.28 9.10 -5.84
C ALA A 129 -2.74 9.48 -6.14
N HIS A 130 -2.99 10.71 -6.62
CA HIS A 130 -4.33 11.10 -7.10
C HIS A 130 -4.84 10.18 -8.20
N THR A 131 -3.99 9.80 -9.15
CA THR A 131 -4.38 8.92 -10.26
C THR A 131 -4.65 7.47 -9.81
N GLY A 132 -4.16 7.09 -8.63
CA GLY A 132 -4.46 5.83 -7.94
C GLY A 132 -5.72 5.88 -7.07
N GLY A 133 -6.30 7.07 -6.86
CA GLY A 133 -7.48 7.29 -6.02
C GLY A 133 -7.17 7.59 -4.55
N ILE A 134 -5.90 7.84 -4.19
CA ILE A 134 -5.50 8.21 -2.83
C ILE A 134 -5.86 9.67 -2.59
N THR A 135 -6.59 9.92 -1.51
CA THR A 135 -7.02 11.26 -1.08
C THR A 135 -6.37 11.65 0.24
N THR A 136 -6.09 10.68 1.10
CA THR A 136 -5.58 10.87 2.46
C THR A 136 -4.38 9.97 2.69
N ALA A 137 -3.35 10.47 3.35
CA ALA A 137 -2.17 9.70 3.71
C ALA A 137 -1.67 10.03 5.12
N ASN A 138 -1.08 9.04 5.77
CA ASN A 138 -0.19 9.24 6.90
C ASN A 138 1.26 9.21 6.38
N VAL A 139 1.86 10.39 6.29
CA VAL A 139 3.26 10.54 5.87
C VAL A 139 4.14 10.46 7.11
N MET A 140 5.15 9.60 7.07
CA MET A 140 5.98 9.32 8.24
C MET A 140 7.45 9.15 7.88
N PRO A 141 8.36 9.32 8.86
CA PRO A 141 9.73 8.85 8.73
C PRO A 141 9.78 7.35 8.36
N GLY A 142 10.87 6.91 7.77
CA GLY A 142 11.15 5.50 7.47
C GLY A 142 11.49 4.69 8.71
N SER A 143 12.16 3.56 8.50
CA SER A 143 12.52 2.56 9.52
C SER A 143 14.02 2.53 9.85
N GLY A 144 14.78 3.53 9.40
CA GLY A 144 16.21 3.61 9.67
C GLY A 144 16.54 3.88 11.14
N ASN A 145 15.61 4.45 11.91
CA ASN A 145 15.77 4.84 13.31
C ASN A 145 14.99 3.91 14.24
N VAL A 146 15.40 3.86 15.51
CA VAL A 146 14.65 3.16 16.58
C VAL A 146 13.38 3.92 16.95
N ILE A 147 13.49 5.24 17.07
CA ILE A 147 12.38 6.21 17.13
C ILE A 147 12.66 7.21 16.02
N GLY A 148 11.82 7.23 14.97
CA GLY A 148 12.06 7.98 13.74
C GLY A 148 11.51 9.39 13.71
N GLY A 149 10.57 9.72 14.60
CA GLY A 149 9.99 11.05 14.70
C GLY A 149 8.49 11.08 14.42
N GLN A 150 7.94 12.29 14.41
CA GLN A 150 6.52 12.56 14.35
C GLN A 150 6.00 12.43 12.91
N THR A 151 4.86 11.76 12.75
CA THR A 151 4.17 11.62 11.46
C THR A 151 3.21 12.80 11.23
N ILE A 152 2.67 12.91 10.02
CA ILE A 152 1.63 13.87 9.66
C ILE A 152 0.48 13.20 8.92
N TYR A 153 -0.75 13.51 9.30
CA TYR A 153 -1.95 13.08 8.60
C TYR A 153 -2.39 14.17 7.62
N ILE A 154 -2.46 13.84 6.34
CA ILE A 154 -2.69 14.80 5.26
C ILE A 154 -3.80 14.37 4.31
N LYS A 155 -4.47 15.36 3.72
CA LYS A 155 -5.17 15.27 2.44
C LYS A 155 -4.19 15.71 1.38
N LEU A 156 -4.23 15.05 0.23
CA LEU A 156 -3.35 15.35 -0.90
C LEU A 156 -3.87 16.60 -1.66
N ARG A 157 -3.98 17.75 -1.00
CA ARG A 157 -4.56 18.98 -1.54
C ARG A 157 -3.79 20.22 -1.07
N GLY A 158 -3.94 21.33 -1.78
CA GLY A 158 -3.23 22.58 -1.44
C GLY A 158 -1.76 22.56 -1.87
N ASN A 159 -1.03 23.59 -1.48
CA ASN A 159 0.35 23.85 -1.89
C ASN A 159 1.31 24.11 -0.71
N SER A 160 0.85 23.84 0.50
CA SER A 160 1.64 23.95 1.74
C SER A 160 1.30 22.78 2.68
N PRO A 161 2.24 22.35 3.54
CA PRO A 161 1.98 21.31 4.53
C PRO A 161 0.77 21.62 5.43
N GLU A 162 0.56 22.88 5.78
CA GLU A 162 -0.55 23.35 6.63
C GLU A 162 -1.91 23.17 5.96
N GLN A 163 -2.01 23.42 4.66
CA GLN A 163 -3.24 23.19 3.89
C GLN A 163 -3.52 21.69 3.68
N MET A 164 -2.46 20.89 3.58
CA MET A 164 -2.54 19.45 3.44
C MET A 164 -3.01 18.79 4.75
N TRP A 165 -2.61 19.32 5.91
CA TRP A 165 -2.88 18.72 7.22
C TRP A 165 -4.38 18.52 7.53
N ILE A 166 -4.71 17.36 8.12
CA ILE A 166 -6.03 17.00 8.64
C ILE A 166 -5.89 16.65 10.12
N GLY A 167 -6.18 17.59 11.01
CA GLY A 167 -6.23 17.37 12.45
C GLY A 167 -6.94 18.51 13.16
N THR A 168 -7.30 18.29 14.43
CA THR A 168 -8.11 19.24 15.22
C THR A 168 -7.40 19.75 16.47
N ASP A 169 -6.34 19.09 16.97
CA ASP A 169 -5.87 19.27 18.34
C ASP A 169 -4.35 19.47 18.49
N GLY A 170 -3.75 20.37 17.71
CA GLY A 170 -2.37 20.83 17.92
C GLY A 170 -1.26 19.78 17.74
N HIS A 171 -1.60 18.56 17.34
CA HIS A 171 -0.67 17.50 16.97
C HIS A 171 -0.94 17.05 15.53
N PHE A 172 0.13 16.91 14.75
CA PHE A 172 0.04 16.72 13.30
C PHE A 172 -0.24 15.27 12.87
N GLY A 173 0.05 14.30 13.74
CA GLY A 173 -0.05 12.87 13.48
C GLY A 173 0.51 12.03 14.64
N GLY A 174 0.95 10.81 14.34
CA GLY A 174 1.48 9.86 15.31
C GLY A 174 3.00 9.98 15.57
N LEU A 175 3.59 8.90 16.08
CA LEU A 175 5.04 8.76 16.28
C LEU A 175 5.55 7.47 15.62
N LYS A 176 6.56 7.56 14.76
CA LYS A 176 7.16 6.40 14.08
C LYS A 176 8.24 5.76 14.96
N MET A 177 8.16 4.44 15.11
CA MET A 177 9.19 3.60 15.73
C MET A 177 9.50 2.38 14.86
N ALA A 178 10.66 1.76 15.05
CA ALA A 178 11.03 0.55 14.31
C ALA A 178 11.81 -0.46 15.16
N ASN A 179 11.66 -1.74 14.82
CA ASN A 179 12.56 -2.82 15.22
C ASN A 179 13.00 -3.65 14.02
N GLY A 180 13.50 -4.87 14.25
CA GLY A 180 13.98 -5.74 13.19
C GLY A 180 15.34 -5.32 12.62
N GLU A 181 15.56 -5.67 11.35
CA GLU A 181 16.84 -5.51 10.65
C GLU A 181 17.19 -4.05 10.35
N ASN A 182 16.20 -3.24 9.96
CA ASN A 182 16.41 -1.90 9.44
C ASN A 182 17.18 -0.95 10.39
N PRO A 183 16.77 -0.76 11.67
CA PRO A 183 17.51 0.10 12.57
C PRO A 183 18.90 -0.49 12.89
N LYS A 184 19.01 -1.80 13.15
CA LYS A 184 20.31 -2.40 13.48
C LYS A 184 21.31 -2.35 12.32
N ARG A 185 20.84 -2.47 11.08
CA ARG A 185 21.67 -2.34 9.87
C ARG A 185 22.10 -0.90 9.65
N SER A 186 21.18 0.06 9.85
CA SER A 186 21.43 1.48 9.62
C SER A 186 22.58 2.03 10.49
N TYR A 187 22.70 1.57 11.73
CA TYR A 187 23.78 2.01 12.64
C TYR A 187 24.96 1.04 12.68
N GLY A 188 24.71 -0.27 12.59
CA GLY A 188 25.77 -1.27 12.60
C GLY A 188 26.75 -1.15 11.45
N SER A 189 26.32 -0.76 10.25
CA SER A 189 27.22 -0.48 9.12
C SER A 189 28.18 0.68 9.35
N ARG A 190 27.94 1.50 10.38
CA ARG A 190 28.75 2.66 10.79
C ARG A 190 29.47 2.42 12.11
N GLY A 191 29.47 1.18 12.63
CA GLY A 191 30.04 0.86 13.94
C GLY A 191 29.30 1.51 15.11
N GLN A 192 28.04 1.92 14.93
CA GLN A 192 27.25 2.62 15.93
C GLN A 192 26.12 1.74 16.48
N ALA A 193 25.72 1.98 17.73
CA ALA A 193 24.55 1.32 18.30
C ALA A 193 23.24 1.88 17.72
N PRO A 194 22.18 1.07 17.57
CA PRO A 194 22.10 -0.36 17.90
C PRO A 194 22.66 -1.29 16.81
N VAL A 195 23.23 -2.43 17.21
CA VAL A 195 23.64 -3.53 16.31
C VAL A 195 22.90 -4.85 16.59
N THR A 196 22.02 -4.86 17.60
CA THR A 196 21.23 -6.03 18.01
C THR A 196 19.78 -5.64 18.27
N ARG A 197 18.84 -6.59 18.10
CA ARG A 197 17.43 -6.40 18.48
C ARG A 197 17.27 -6.03 19.96
N MET A 198 18.13 -6.58 20.82
CA MET A 198 18.16 -6.25 22.25
C MET A 198 18.43 -4.75 22.48
N LYS A 199 19.45 -4.19 21.81
CA LYS A 199 19.77 -2.77 21.97
C LYS A 199 18.69 -1.86 21.38
N VAL A 200 18.05 -2.27 20.28
CA VAL A 200 16.87 -1.56 19.72
C VAL A 200 15.77 -1.43 20.77
N ALA A 201 15.33 -2.54 21.36
CA ALA A 201 14.27 -2.54 22.38
C ALA A 201 14.69 -1.79 23.66
N ALA A 202 15.97 -1.89 24.06
CA ALA A 202 16.49 -1.16 25.21
C ALA A 202 16.46 0.36 25.01
N LEU A 203 16.81 0.86 23.80
CA LEU A 203 16.75 2.28 23.49
C LEU A 203 15.31 2.82 23.56
N GLN A 204 14.33 2.11 22.99
CA GLN A 204 12.91 2.45 23.14
C GLN A 204 12.48 2.52 24.61
N ARG A 205 12.83 1.50 25.40
CA ARG A 205 12.49 1.44 26.82
C ARG A 205 13.09 2.59 27.62
N VAL A 206 14.36 2.93 27.39
CA VAL A 206 15.03 4.05 28.08
C VAL A 206 14.30 5.37 27.81
N GLU A 207 13.96 5.64 26.56
CA GLU A 207 13.27 6.89 26.20
C GLU A 207 11.87 7.00 26.79
N PHE A 208 11.12 5.89 26.84
CA PHE A 208 9.83 5.89 27.51
C PHE A 208 9.94 6.04 29.03
N ILE A 209 10.95 5.45 29.69
CA ILE A 209 11.19 5.68 31.13
C ILE A 209 11.47 7.16 31.40
N LYS A 210 12.33 7.80 30.59
CA LYS A 210 12.58 9.24 30.67
C LYS A 210 11.29 10.05 30.48
N ALA A 211 10.45 9.68 29.52
CA ALA A 211 9.17 10.35 29.27
C ALA A 211 8.16 10.17 30.42
N VAL A 212 8.14 9.00 31.08
CA VAL A 212 7.34 8.78 32.30
C VAL A 212 7.80 9.71 33.42
N ASP A 213 9.11 9.79 33.68
CA ASP A 213 9.66 10.70 34.69
C ASP A 213 9.40 12.17 34.36
N TYR A 214 9.54 12.54 33.08
CA TYR A 214 9.22 13.87 32.58
C TYR A 214 7.76 14.25 32.86
N ARG A 215 6.82 13.38 32.51
CA ARG A 215 5.39 13.59 32.79
C ARG A 215 5.11 13.69 34.29
N ARG A 216 5.73 12.84 35.11
CA ARG A 216 5.57 12.90 36.57
C ARG A 216 5.98 14.27 37.11
N LYS A 217 7.14 14.80 36.71
CA LYS A 217 7.61 16.14 37.12
C LYS A 217 6.62 17.24 36.75
N TRP A 218 6.09 17.22 35.53
CA TRP A 218 5.08 18.20 35.08
C TRP A 218 3.75 18.06 35.83
N GLN A 219 3.29 16.85 36.10
CA GLN A 219 2.06 16.63 36.90
C GLN A 219 2.22 17.10 38.35
N GLU A 220 3.38 16.87 38.96
CA GLU A 220 3.70 17.39 40.30
C GLU A 220 3.76 18.91 40.31
N PHE A 221 4.32 19.50 39.25
CA PHE A 221 4.36 20.95 39.08
C PHE A 221 2.96 21.56 38.97
N GLU A 222 2.07 21.04 38.12
CA GLU A 222 0.71 21.59 38.00
C GLU A 222 -0.05 21.52 39.34
N LYS A 223 0.08 20.41 40.08
CA LYS A 223 -0.50 20.29 41.44
C LYS A 223 0.10 21.30 42.44
N LYS A 224 1.40 21.60 42.34
CA LYS A 224 2.05 22.62 43.17
C LYS A 224 1.59 24.02 42.77
N ARG A 225 1.47 24.29 41.48
CA ARG A 225 1.04 25.57 40.91
C ARG A 225 -0.38 25.95 41.31
N GLU A 226 -1.28 24.96 41.42
CA GLU A 226 -2.63 25.16 41.97
C GLU A 226 -2.61 25.74 43.40
N LYS A 227 -1.60 25.41 44.20
CA LYS A 227 -1.45 25.86 45.60
C LYS A 227 -0.51 27.05 45.75
N ASN A 228 0.49 27.17 44.89
CA ASN A 228 1.48 28.22 44.88
C ASN A 228 1.71 28.69 43.43
N LYS A 229 1.16 29.87 43.10
CA LYS A 229 1.30 30.45 41.76
C LYS A 229 2.74 30.80 41.37
N GLU A 230 3.66 30.88 42.33
CA GLU A 230 5.09 31.14 42.13
C GLU A 230 5.93 29.86 42.00
N ALA A 231 5.30 28.67 42.02
CA ALA A 231 6.01 27.44 41.75
C ALA A 231 6.75 27.54 40.40
N MET A 232 8.00 27.09 40.36
CA MET A 232 8.79 27.08 39.13
C MET A 232 8.52 25.80 38.32
N PRO A 233 8.33 25.91 36.98
CA PRO A 233 8.13 24.75 36.13
C PRO A 233 9.40 23.90 36.04
N PRO A 234 9.28 22.57 35.81
CA PRO A 234 10.40 21.74 35.42
C PRO A 234 10.99 22.19 34.08
N ASP A 235 12.25 21.82 33.82
CA ASP A 235 12.86 22.04 32.52
C ASP A 235 12.07 21.34 31.42
N ARG A 236 11.86 22.05 30.31
CA ARG A 236 11.17 21.53 29.14
C ARG A 236 12.15 20.80 28.23
N ASP A 237 11.86 19.55 27.90
CA ASP A 237 12.65 18.75 26.97
C ASP A 237 11.81 18.40 25.74
N LEU A 238 12.10 19.06 24.62
CA LEU A 238 11.38 18.90 23.36
C LEU A 238 11.49 17.49 22.77
N ALA A 239 12.53 16.72 23.10
CA ALA A 239 12.65 15.34 22.66
C ALA A 239 11.71 14.41 23.44
N LEU A 240 11.33 14.78 24.66
CA LEU A 240 10.42 13.98 25.49
C LEU A 240 8.94 14.35 25.28
N GLU A 241 8.63 15.55 24.77
CA GLU A 241 7.24 15.97 24.50
C GLU A 241 6.45 14.96 23.63
N PRO A 242 6.96 14.48 22.48
CA PRO A 242 6.19 13.56 21.63
C PRO A 242 5.97 12.19 22.30
N LEU A 243 6.93 11.74 23.13
CA LEU A 243 6.79 10.50 23.91
C LEU A 243 5.80 10.69 25.06
N ALA A 244 5.81 11.85 25.70
CA ALA A 244 4.84 12.21 26.72
C ALA A 244 3.41 12.27 26.15
N GLU A 245 3.27 12.74 24.92
CA GLU A 245 2.02 12.75 24.14
C GLU A 245 1.51 11.34 23.83
N VAL A 246 2.41 10.43 23.45
CA VAL A 246 2.11 9.01 23.28
C VAL A 246 1.60 8.39 24.59
N LEU A 247 2.30 8.62 25.70
CA LEU A 247 1.87 8.11 27.02
C LEU A 247 0.56 8.74 27.51
N ALA A 248 0.15 9.89 26.95
CA ALA A 248 -1.11 10.56 27.25
C ALA A 248 -2.26 10.12 26.31
N GLY A 249 -2.02 9.18 25.38
CA GLY A 249 -3.02 8.76 24.39
C GLY A 249 -3.32 9.82 23.32
N ARG A 250 -2.53 10.89 23.23
CA ARG A 250 -2.69 11.95 22.22
C ARG A 250 -2.10 11.56 20.87
N ARG A 251 -1.16 10.60 20.84
CA ARG A 251 -0.54 10.11 19.60
C ARG A 251 -0.56 8.60 19.50
N THR A 252 -0.90 8.11 18.32
CA THR A 252 -0.75 6.71 17.95
C THR A 252 0.70 6.42 17.59
N VAL A 253 1.26 5.32 18.11
CA VAL A 253 2.56 4.81 17.67
C VAL A 253 2.37 3.99 16.39
N HIS A 254 3.06 4.39 15.33
CA HIS A 254 3.15 3.64 14.08
C HIS A 254 4.45 2.83 14.12
N PHE A 255 4.36 1.51 14.31
CA PHE A 255 5.52 0.70 14.63
C PHE A 255 5.89 -0.24 13.49
N HIS A 256 7.01 0.04 12.82
CA HIS A 256 7.62 -0.84 11.81
C HIS A 256 8.10 -2.14 12.46
N THR A 257 7.50 -3.27 12.07
CA THR A 257 7.89 -4.59 12.56
C THR A 257 7.46 -5.69 11.59
N HIS A 258 8.30 -6.71 11.41
CA HIS A 258 8.06 -7.78 10.44
C HIS A 258 7.94 -9.16 11.10
N ARG A 259 9.01 -9.62 11.76
CA ARG A 259 9.08 -10.96 12.37
C ARG A 259 8.19 -11.11 13.60
N ALA A 260 7.78 -12.34 13.88
CA ALA A 260 6.94 -12.71 15.01
C ALA A 260 7.53 -12.30 16.36
N ASP A 261 8.83 -12.53 16.59
CA ASP A 261 9.51 -12.17 17.84
C ASP A 261 9.67 -10.64 18.00
N ASP A 262 9.89 -9.94 16.89
CA ASP A 262 9.88 -8.49 16.83
C ASP A 262 8.48 -7.93 17.17
N ILE A 263 7.41 -8.49 16.59
CA ILE A 263 6.02 -8.14 16.92
C ILE A 263 5.72 -8.35 18.41
N LEU A 264 6.08 -9.51 18.96
CA LEU A 264 5.91 -9.81 20.39
C LEU A 264 6.67 -8.82 21.28
N THR A 265 7.81 -8.30 20.82
CA THR A 265 8.54 -7.23 21.51
C THR A 265 7.75 -5.93 21.54
N VAL A 266 7.16 -5.53 20.41
CA VAL A 266 6.29 -4.34 20.36
C VAL A 266 5.09 -4.48 21.30
N LEU A 267 4.45 -5.66 21.32
CA LEU A 267 3.33 -5.93 22.23
C LEU A 267 3.75 -5.88 23.70
N ARG A 268 4.97 -6.31 24.06
CA ARG A 268 5.52 -6.13 25.41
C ARG A 268 5.70 -4.66 25.76
N LEU A 269 6.28 -3.86 24.86
CA LEU A 269 6.44 -2.40 25.08
C LEU A 269 5.08 -1.70 25.22
N LYS A 270 4.08 -2.06 24.41
CA LYS A 270 2.71 -1.57 24.55
C LYS A 270 2.13 -1.88 25.92
N ARG A 271 2.29 -3.12 26.42
CA ARG A 271 1.82 -3.50 27.77
C ARG A 271 2.57 -2.77 28.89
N GLU A 272 3.88 -2.55 28.71
CA GLU A 272 4.74 -1.88 29.68
C GLU A 272 4.41 -0.39 29.82
N PHE A 273 4.07 0.30 28.73
CA PHE A 273 3.92 1.76 28.71
C PHE A 273 2.50 2.27 28.39
N GLY A 274 1.58 1.40 27.95
CA GLY A 274 0.16 1.72 27.79
C GLY A 274 -0.20 2.65 26.63
N PHE A 275 0.51 2.60 25.50
CA PHE A 275 0.25 3.48 24.35
C PHE A 275 -0.64 2.86 23.26
N ASP A 276 -1.26 3.71 22.44
CA ASP A 276 -1.97 3.32 21.22
C ASP A 276 -1.02 2.89 20.10
N LEU A 277 -1.35 1.83 19.38
CA LEU A 277 -0.42 1.15 18.47
C LEU A 277 -1.10 0.75 17.17
N VAL A 278 -0.42 1.02 16.06
CA VAL A 278 -0.64 0.40 14.75
C VAL A 278 0.63 -0.38 14.40
N ILE A 279 0.48 -1.69 14.15
CA ILE A 279 1.58 -2.49 13.60
C ILE A 279 1.72 -2.14 12.12
N GLN A 280 2.88 -1.66 11.71
CA GLN A 280 3.22 -1.40 10.32
C GLN A 280 3.97 -2.62 9.74
N HIS A 281 3.58 -3.02 8.54
CA HIS A 281 3.95 -4.23 7.80
C HIS A 281 3.39 -5.53 8.40
N GLY A 282 3.85 -5.93 9.59
CA GLY A 282 3.34 -7.11 10.28
C GLY A 282 3.46 -8.41 9.48
N THR A 283 4.55 -8.59 8.73
CA THR A 283 4.72 -9.70 7.77
C THR A 283 4.41 -11.07 8.37
N GLU A 284 4.89 -11.34 9.58
CA GLU A 284 4.67 -12.61 10.28
C GLU A 284 3.58 -12.53 11.36
N ALA A 285 2.69 -11.53 11.32
CA ALA A 285 1.65 -11.37 12.33
C ALA A 285 0.73 -12.60 12.43
N TYR A 286 0.55 -13.34 11.34
CA TYR A 286 -0.20 -14.60 11.33
C TYR A 286 0.40 -15.68 12.26
N LYS A 287 1.72 -15.65 12.53
CA LYS A 287 2.37 -16.62 13.44
C LYS A 287 2.10 -16.34 14.92
N VAL A 288 1.70 -15.11 15.25
CA VAL A 288 1.43 -14.64 16.63
C VAL A 288 0.05 -13.98 16.72
N ILE A 289 -0.88 -14.50 15.93
CA ILE A 289 -2.20 -13.91 15.71
C ILE A 289 -3.01 -13.78 16.99
N ASP A 290 -2.92 -14.74 17.91
CA ASP A 290 -3.66 -14.70 19.17
C ASP A 290 -3.19 -13.57 20.07
N GLN A 291 -1.89 -13.32 20.10
CA GLN A 291 -1.30 -12.22 20.86
C GLN A 291 -1.66 -10.86 20.24
N VAL A 292 -1.69 -10.77 18.90
CA VAL A 292 -2.12 -9.56 18.17
C VAL A 292 -3.60 -9.27 18.41
N ALA A 293 -4.46 -10.29 18.28
CA ALA A 293 -5.90 -10.19 18.51
C ALA A 293 -6.22 -9.82 19.96
N ALA A 294 -5.58 -10.48 20.94
CA ALA A 294 -5.76 -10.17 22.36
C ALA A 294 -5.29 -8.75 22.73
N ALA A 295 -4.31 -8.19 22.01
CA ALA A 295 -3.88 -6.82 22.20
C ALA A 295 -4.81 -5.78 21.55
N GLY A 296 -5.76 -6.20 20.70
CA GLY A 296 -6.69 -5.33 20.01
C GLY A 296 -6.03 -4.35 19.03
N VAL A 297 -4.86 -4.70 18.49
CA VAL A 297 -4.06 -3.78 17.64
C VAL A 297 -4.33 -4.03 16.16
N PRO A 298 -4.58 -2.98 15.36
CA PRO A 298 -4.69 -3.13 13.92
C PRO A 298 -3.31 -3.38 13.27
N VAL A 299 -3.34 -4.03 12.10
CA VAL A 299 -2.16 -4.34 11.29
C VAL A 299 -2.29 -3.69 9.91
N SER A 300 -1.33 -2.82 9.59
CA SER A 300 -1.19 -2.18 8.29
C SER A 300 -0.18 -2.95 7.44
N MET A 301 -0.66 -3.68 6.43
CA MET A 301 0.15 -4.58 5.63
C MET A 301 0.67 -3.91 4.35
N THR A 302 1.95 -4.09 4.07
CA THR A 302 2.54 -3.78 2.77
C THR A 302 2.51 -5.05 1.92
N ILE A 303 1.86 -5.00 0.77
CA ILE A 303 1.66 -6.17 -0.10
C ILE A 303 2.52 -6.02 -1.35
N VAL A 304 3.47 -6.92 -1.53
CA VAL A 304 4.39 -6.96 -2.66
C VAL A 304 4.14 -8.22 -3.51
N ASP A 305 4.57 -8.18 -4.77
CA ASP A 305 4.33 -9.28 -5.73
C ASP A 305 5.24 -10.51 -5.51
N SER A 306 6.27 -10.40 -4.64
CA SER A 306 7.17 -11.51 -4.28
C SER A 306 7.66 -11.42 -2.83
N PRO A 307 7.82 -12.54 -2.12
CA PRO A 307 8.50 -12.56 -0.81
C PRO A 307 9.99 -12.22 -0.97
N GLY A 308 10.65 -11.83 0.13
CA GLY A 308 12.12 -11.66 0.19
C GLY A 308 12.63 -10.21 0.12
N GLY A 309 13.93 -10.05 -0.17
CA GLY A 309 14.66 -8.78 -0.13
C GLY A 309 15.21 -8.39 1.25
N LYS A 310 14.72 -9.04 2.31
CA LYS A 310 15.31 -9.08 3.66
C LYS A 310 14.98 -10.41 4.32
N ALA A 311 15.82 -10.91 5.21
CA ALA A 311 15.57 -12.16 5.92
C ALA A 311 14.28 -12.12 6.76
N GLU A 312 13.88 -10.95 7.27
CA GLU A 312 12.70 -10.77 8.11
C GLU A 312 11.36 -10.76 7.35
N VAL A 313 11.37 -10.84 6.01
CA VAL A 313 10.15 -10.85 5.18
C VAL A 313 10.02 -12.09 4.28
N VAL A 314 10.89 -13.08 4.45
CA VAL A 314 10.89 -14.32 3.64
C VAL A 314 9.61 -15.12 3.82
N ASP A 315 9.03 -15.08 5.02
CA ASP A 315 7.80 -15.78 5.38
C ASP A 315 6.53 -14.96 5.09
N PHE A 316 6.61 -14.04 4.13
CA PHE A 316 5.46 -13.30 3.62
C PHE A 316 4.48 -14.26 2.93
N ILE A 317 3.20 -14.17 3.30
CA ILE A 317 2.11 -14.92 2.67
C ILE A 317 0.92 -14.00 2.40
N GLU A 318 0.25 -14.21 1.27
CA GLU A 318 -0.92 -13.41 0.88
C GLU A 318 -2.13 -13.62 1.80
N GLN A 319 -2.19 -14.81 2.43
CA GLN A 319 -3.28 -15.23 3.31
C GLN A 319 -3.27 -14.49 4.66
N CYS A 320 -2.16 -13.82 5.02
CA CYS A 320 -1.97 -13.22 6.33
C CYS A 320 -3.14 -12.28 6.70
N GLY A 321 -3.59 -11.43 5.77
CA GLY A 321 -4.70 -10.51 6.02
C GLY A 321 -6.04 -11.22 6.26
N ALA A 322 -6.30 -12.32 5.56
CA ALA A 322 -7.49 -13.13 5.73
C ALA A 322 -7.49 -13.86 7.08
N GLU A 323 -6.35 -14.44 7.49
CA GLU A 323 -6.21 -15.09 8.79
C GLU A 323 -6.41 -14.11 9.95
N LEU A 324 -5.75 -12.95 9.89
CA LEU A 324 -5.89 -11.86 10.87
C LEU A 324 -7.35 -11.45 11.03
N THR A 325 -8.05 -11.22 9.91
CA THR A 325 -9.47 -10.81 9.92
C THR A 325 -10.36 -11.87 10.57
N ARG A 326 -10.14 -13.17 10.31
CA ARG A 326 -10.92 -14.26 10.93
C ARG A 326 -10.79 -14.30 12.46
N ARG A 327 -9.71 -13.75 13.01
CA ARG A 327 -9.48 -13.61 14.45
C ARG A 327 -9.89 -12.25 15.01
N GLY A 328 -10.60 -11.43 14.22
CA GLY A 328 -11.11 -10.13 14.64
C GLY A 328 -10.08 -9.00 14.62
N VAL A 329 -8.88 -9.22 14.04
CA VAL A 329 -7.89 -8.17 13.86
C VAL A 329 -8.30 -7.29 12.68
N LYS A 330 -8.37 -5.98 12.90
CA LYS A 330 -8.57 -5.02 11.80
C LYS A 330 -7.31 -4.93 10.95
N VAL A 331 -7.43 -5.32 9.69
CA VAL A 331 -6.36 -5.19 8.70
C VAL A 331 -6.60 -3.98 7.81
N HIS A 332 -5.52 -3.33 7.43
CA HIS A 332 -5.50 -2.32 6.37
C HIS A 332 -4.29 -2.52 5.48
N VAL A 333 -4.37 -2.11 4.21
CA VAL A 333 -3.26 -2.20 3.25
C VAL A 333 -2.64 -0.82 3.13
N ASN A 334 -1.32 -0.75 2.96
CA ASN A 334 -0.60 0.50 2.71
C ASN A 334 0.30 0.39 1.47
N THR A 335 0.75 1.54 0.98
CA THR A 335 1.67 1.56 -0.16
C THR A 335 3.12 1.39 0.27
N ASP A 336 3.47 1.92 1.45
CA ASP A 336 4.86 2.15 1.85
C ASP A 336 5.63 2.90 0.73
N ASP A 337 4.93 3.77 -0.01
CA ASP A 337 5.43 4.43 -1.22
C ASP A 337 6.80 5.06 -0.90
N PRO A 338 7.85 4.71 -1.65
CA PRO A 338 7.80 4.12 -3.00
C PRO A 338 7.91 2.59 -3.11
N VAL A 339 7.84 1.81 -2.02
CA VAL A 339 7.97 0.33 -2.09
C VAL A 339 6.91 -0.25 -3.02
N THR A 340 5.64 0.10 -2.81
CA THR A 340 4.64 -0.02 -3.85
C THR A 340 4.18 1.36 -4.26
N GLU A 341 4.12 1.58 -5.56
CA GLU A 341 3.81 2.89 -6.08
C GLU A 341 2.32 3.22 -5.88
N SER A 342 2.03 4.44 -5.42
CA SER A 342 0.68 4.86 -5.02
C SER A 342 -0.41 4.66 -6.08
N ARG A 343 -0.07 4.65 -7.38
CA ARG A 343 -1.02 4.37 -8.47
C ARG A 343 -1.58 2.96 -8.44
N PHE A 344 -0.81 2.02 -7.90
CA PHE A 344 -1.14 0.59 -7.91
C PHE A 344 -1.83 0.15 -6.62
N PHE A 345 -2.27 1.07 -5.76
CA PHE A 345 -2.82 0.72 -4.45
C PHE A 345 -4.04 -0.21 -4.52
N LEU A 346 -4.93 -0.02 -5.49
CA LEU A 346 -6.03 -0.96 -5.75
C LEU A 346 -5.52 -2.34 -6.23
N ARG A 347 -4.44 -2.39 -7.03
CA ARG A 347 -3.85 -3.64 -7.51
C ARG A 347 -3.20 -4.41 -6.36
N THR A 348 -2.39 -3.76 -5.53
CA THR A 348 -1.72 -4.41 -4.39
C THR A 348 -2.75 -4.91 -3.38
N THR A 349 -3.83 -4.16 -3.16
CA THR A 349 -4.96 -4.62 -2.35
C THR A 349 -5.66 -5.85 -2.94
N ALA A 350 -5.77 -5.95 -4.27
CA ALA A 350 -6.37 -7.12 -4.92
C ALA A 350 -5.63 -8.44 -4.62
N ALA A 351 -4.32 -8.38 -4.37
CA ALA A 351 -3.55 -9.57 -3.97
C ALA A 351 -3.99 -10.13 -2.60
N THR A 352 -4.50 -9.29 -1.69
CA THR A 352 -5.10 -9.78 -0.42
C THR A 352 -6.39 -10.57 -0.66
N ILE A 353 -7.15 -10.23 -1.71
CA ILE A 353 -8.35 -10.97 -2.11
C ILE A 353 -7.96 -12.33 -2.68
N ARG A 354 -6.87 -12.40 -3.46
CA ARG A 354 -6.27 -13.68 -3.89
C ARG A 354 -5.87 -14.54 -2.69
N GLY A 355 -5.34 -13.92 -1.64
CA GLY A 355 -5.07 -14.54 -0.33
C GLY A 355 -6.31 -14.93 0.50
N GLY A 356 -7.53 -14.64 0.04
CA GLY A 356 -8.78 -15.05 0.69
C GLY A 356 -9.46 -13.98 1.54
N LEU A 357 -9.02 -12.71 1.47
CA LEU A 357 -9.77 -11.60 2.06
C LEU A 357 -11.01 -11.30 1.22
N ASP A 358 -12.17 -11.15 1.85
CA ASP A 358 -13.39 -10.81 1.10
C ASP A 358 -13.34 -9.37 0.56
N THR A 359 -14.01 -9.11 -0.56
CA THR A 359 -13.97 -7.82 -1.26
C THR A 359 -14.51 -6.65 -0.43
N ALA A 360 -15.47 -6.89 0.47
CA ALA A 360 -16.03 -5.82 1.30
C ALA A 360 -15.03 -5.41 2.39
N THR A 361 -14.36 -6.37 3.01
CA THR A 361 -13.27 -6.11 3.95
C THR A 361 -12.06 -5.49 3.25
N ALA A 362 -11.70 -5.94 2.04
CA ALA A 362 -10.64 -5.32 1.25
C ALA A 362 -10.92 -3.85 0.94
N LEU A 363 -12.17 -3.48 0.64
CA LEU A 363 -12.55 -2.06 0.48
C LEU A 363 -12.34 -1.27 1.78
N LYS A 364 -12.79 -1.81 2.93
CA LYS A 364 -12.56 -1.17 4.23
C LYS A 364 -11.06 -1.06 4.57
N ALA A 365 -10.26 -2.05 4.17
CA ALA A 365 -8.82 -2.11 4.42
C ALA A 365 -8.04 -0.98 3.73
N VAL A 366 -8.59 -0.30 2.73
CA VAL A 366 -7.98 0.87 2.08
C VAL A 366 -8.80 2.16 2.23
N THR A 367 -9.84 2.15 3.07
CA THR A 367 -10.71 3.31 3.31
C THR A 367 -11.00 3.47 4.80
N LEU A 368 -11.97 2.72 5.33
CA LEU A 368 -12.49 2.90 6.69
C LEU A 368 -11.54 2.43 7.80
N HIS A 369 -10.91 1.27 7.67
CA HIS A 369 -9.99 0.76 8.69
C HIS A 369 -8.76 1.64 8.89
N PRO A 370 -8.05 2.11 7.83
CA PRO A 370 -6.97 3.06 8.02
C PRO A 370 -7.49 4.40 8.57
N ALA A 371 -8.65 4.92 8.14
CA ALA A 371 -9.23 6.12 8.74
C ALA A 371 -9.45 5.97 10.27
N GLN A 372 -9.94 4.81 10.72
CA GLN A 372 -10.09 4.51 12.16
C GLN A 372 -8.75 4.43 12.89
N ALA A 373 -7.73 3.81 12.27
CA ALA A 373 -6.39 3.71 12.85
C ALA A 373 -5.71 5.08 13.01
N LEU A 374 -6.06 6.03 12.14
CA LEU A 374 -5.60 7.43 12.18
C LEU A 374 -6.51 8.36 12.98
N ARG A 375 -7.66 7.86 13.50
CA ARG A 375 -8.70 8.66 14.19
C ARG A 375 -9.27 9.79 13.32
N LEU A 376 -9.48 9.49 12.04
CA LEU A 376 -10.08 10.38 11.05
C LEU A 376 -11.40 9.83 10.50
N ASP A 377 -11.94 8.76 11.09
CA ASP A 377 -13.12 8.07 10.59
C ASP A 377 -14.42 8.85 10.80
N ASP A 378 -14.42 9.93 11.56
CA ASP A 378 -15.49 10.92 11.59
C ASP A 378 -15.52 11.80 10.32
N ARG A 379 -14.39 11.92 9.62
CA ARG A 379 -14.22 12.78 8.44
C ARG A 379 -14.10 12.05 7.11
N VAL A 380 -13.37 10.93 7.05
CA VAL A 380 -13.04 10.21 5.81
C VAL A 380 -13.27 8.69 5.93
N GLY A 381 -12.99 7.95 4.86
CA GLY A 381 -13.00 6.48 4.86
C GLY A 381 -14.35 5.82 4.58
N SER A 382 -15.45 6.57 4.45
CA SER A 382 -16.74 6.08 3.98
C SER A 382 -17.56 7.17 3.30
N LEU A 383 -18.60 6.77 2.56
CA LEU A 383 -19.53 7.69 1.88
C LEU A 383 -20.78 7.95 2.75
N ASP A 384 -20.58 8.33 4.01
CA ASP A 384 -21.66 8.65 4.93
C ASP A 384 -21.98 10.16 4.89
N PRO A 385 -23.26 10.56 5.05
CA PRO A 385 -23.62 11.98 5.15
C PRO A 385 -22.85 12.70 6.27
N GLY A 386 -22.44 13.95 6.01
CA GLY A 386 -21.66 14.80 6.92
C GLY A 386 -20.14 14.64 6.81
N LYS A 387 -19.66 13.55 6.20
CA LYS A 387 -18.23 13.34 5.94
C LYS A 387 -17.71 14.22 4.82
N ASP A 388 -16.38 14.39 4.78
CA ASP A 388 -15.71 15.09 3.71
C ASP A 388 -16.00 14.38 2.37
N ALA A 389 -16.22 15.16 1.31
CA ALA A 389 -16.52 14.64 -0.02
C ALA A 389 -15.24 14.18 -0.74
N ASP A 390 -14.60 13.15 -0.15
CA ASP A 390 -13.42 12.47 -0.65
C ASP A 390 -13.85 11.14 -1.28
N PHE A 391 -13.79 11.03 -2.60
CA PHE A 391 -14.28 9.85 -3.32
C PHE A 391 -13.58 9.64 -4.66
N VAL A 392 -13.72 8.42 -5.18
CA VAL A 392 -13.13 8.00 -6.46
C VAL A 392 -14.22 7.47 -7.37
N ILE A 393 -14.21 7.90 -8.63
CA ILE A 393 -15.05 7.36 -9.70
C ILE A 393 -14.23 6.37 -10.52
N LEU A 394 -14.70 5.13 -10.62
CA LEU A 394 -14.03 4.03 -11.30
C LEU A 394 -14.77 3.60 -12.57
N SER A 395 -14.02 3.07 -13.55
CA SER A 395 -14.59 2.51 -14.78
C SER A 395 -15.34 1.18 -14.57
N GLY A 396 -15.15 0.52 -13.43
CA GLY A 396 -15.71 -0.79 -13.12
C GLY A 396 -15.53 -1.16 -11.64
N ALA A 397 -15.69 -2.44 -11.33
CA ALA A 397 -15.56 -2.94 -9.96
C ALA A 397 -14.15 -2.66 -9.39
N PRO A 398 -14.02 -2.29 -8.09
CA PRO A 398 -12.70 -2.13 -7.48
C PRO A 398 -11.93 -3.45 -7.52
N PHE A 399 -10.60 -3.37 -7.51
CA PHE A 399 -9.66 -4.50 -7.46
C PHE A 399 -9.58 -5.38 -8.72
N SER A 400 -10.27 -5.01 -9.81
CA SER A 400 -10.00 -5.61 -11.12
C SER A 400 -8.80 -4.94 -11.78
N ILE A 401 -7.89 -5.72 -12.36
CA ILE A 401 -6.76 -5.19 -13.15
C ILE A 401 -7.20 -4.38 -14.38
N TYR A 402 -8.46 -4.55 -14.83
CA TYR A 402 -9.04 -3.80 -15.95
C TYR A 402 -9.66 -2.46 -15.53
N THR A 403 -9.88 -2.25 -14.22
CA THR A 403 -10.51 -1.03 -13.72
C THR A 403 -9.53 0.12 -13.74
N ARG A 404 -9.98 1.27 -14.24
CA ARG A 404 -9.26 2.54 -14.20
C ARG A 404 -9.93 3.49 -13.23
N VAL A 405 -9.12 4.25 -12.51
CA VAL A 405 -9.58 5.46 -11.83
C VAL A 405 -9.89 6.50 -12.90
N LEU A 406 -11.13 6.99 -12.93
CA LEU A 406 -11.59 8.01 -13.88
C LEU A 406 -11.43 9.40 -13.27
N GLU A 407 -11.84 9.55 -12.01
CA GLU A 407 -11.76 10.81 -11.29
C GLU A 407 -11.45 10.56 -9.81
N THR A 408 -10.70 11.48 -9.20
CA THR A 408 -10.44 11.52 -7.76
C THR A 408 -10.84 12.89 -7.23
N TRP A 409 -11.57 12.89 -6.13
CA TRP A 409 -12.16 14.08 -5.52
C TRP A 409 -11.70 14.21 -4.07
N ILE A 410 -11.36 15.43 -3.65
CA ILE A 410 -11.00 15.78 -2.28
C ILE A 410 -11.78 17.03 -1.89
N ASP A 411 -12.48 17.01 -0.75
CA ASP A 411 -13.34 18.10 -0.28
C ASP A 411 -14.32 18.60 -1.37
N GLY A 412 -14.87 17.67 -2.16
CA GLY A 412 -15.79 18.00 -3.24
C GLY A 412 -15.15 18.69 -4.45
N GLN A 413 -13.82 18.80 -4.50
CA GLN A 413 -13.07 19.31 -5.65
C GLN A 413 -12.41 18.18 -6.42
N LYS A 414 -12.49 18.22 -7.76
CA LYS A 414 -11.85 17.23 -8.63
C LYS A 414 -10.34 17.50 -8.69
N VAL A 415 -9.53 16.60 -8.14
CA VAL A 415 -8.06 16.69 -8.16
C VAL A 415 -7.43 15.87 -9.28
N PHE A 416 -8.16 14.87 -9.80
CA PHE A 416 -7.76 14.08 -10.96
C PHE A 416 -8.93 13.82 -11.89
N ASP A 417 -8.66 13.89 -13.20
CA ASP A 417 -9.56 13.62 -14.31
C ASP A 417 -8.80 12.89 -15.42
N LEU A 418 -9.14 11.63 -15.68
CA LEU A 418 -8.51 10.83 -16.74
C LEU A 418 -8.72 11.41 -18.14
N SER A 419 -9.79 12.19 -18.36
CA SER A 419 -10.04 12.84 -19.65
C SER A 419 -9.09 14.00 -19.92
N ASN A 420 -8.44 14.54 -18.88
CA ASN A 420 -7.42 15.57 -19.03
C ASN A 420 -6.11 14.94 -19.55
N PRO A 421 -5.64 15.30 -20.76
CA PRO A 421 -4.48 14.66 -21.36
C PRO A 421 -3.19 14.78 -20.53
N ARG A 422 -3.02 15.88 -19.78
CA ARG A 422 -1.82 16.08 -18.94
C ARG A 422 -1.88 15.21 -17.68
N GLN A 423 -3.04 15.10 -17.06
CA GLN A 423 -3.19 14.28 -15.85
C GLN A 423 -3.17 12.78 -16.17
N ARG A 424 -3.74 12.38 -17.32
CA ARG A 424 -3.67 11.01 -17.83
C ARG A 424 -2.24 10.46 -17.86
N LEU A 425 -1.25 11.28 -18.19
CA LEU A 425 0.16 10.84 -18.24
C LEU A 425 0.69 10.38 -16.89
N TYR A 426 0.22 10.96 -15.78
CA TYR A 426 0.56 10.46 -14.46
C TYR A 426 -0.04 9.08 -14.21
N GLN A 427 -1.23 8.76 -14.74
CA GLN A 427 -1.82 7.42 -14.62
C GLN A 427 -1.12 6.39 -15.52
N GLU A 428 -0.83 6.75 -16.76
CA GLU A 428 -0.37 5.80 -17.80
C GLU A 428 1.16 5.67 -17.89
N GLY A 429 1.91 6.67 -17.45
CA GLY A 429 3.37 6.74 -17.61
C GLY A 429 4.13 6.72 -16.29
N GLY A 430 4.95 7.73 -16.03
CA GLY A 430 5.71 7.89 -14.79
C GLY A 430 5.55 9.30 -14.21
N PHE A 431 6.34 9.65 -13.19
CA PHE A 431 6.33 11.00 -12.60
C PHE A 431 6.78 12.09 -13.58
N GLN A 432 7.52 11.71 -14.62
CA GLN A 432 7.98 12.57 -15.69
C GLN A 432 7.65 11.87 -17.01
N VAL A 433 6.59 12.31 -17.66
CA VAL A 433 6.29 11.97 -19.05
C VAL A 433 6.36 13.27 -19.82
N ALA A 434 7.26 13.34 -20.81
CA ALA A 434 7.37 14.51 -21.65
C ALA A 434 6.01 14.80 -22.32
N SER A 435 5.60 16.07 -22.38
CA SER A 435 4.49 16.48 -23.24
C SER A 435 4.96 16.40 -24.70
N SER A 436 5.05 15.20 -25.25
CA SER A 436 5.54 14.99 -26.61
C SER A 436 4.46 14.36 -27.49
N GLU A 437 4.51 14.70 -28.77
CA GLU A 437 3.73 14.07 -29.84
C GLU A 437 4.06 12.57 -30.00
N LEU A 438 5.12 12.09 -29.33
CA LEU A 438 5.54 10.69 -29.33
C LEU A 438 4.73 9.81 -28.37
N ILE A 439 3.91 10.39 -27.50
CA ILE A 439 3.02 9.59 -26.64
C ILE A 439 1.90 8.99 -27.51
N PRO A 440 1.75 7.65 -27.54
CA PRO A 440 0.67 7.03 -28.29
C PRO A 440 -0.71 7.54 -27.89
N ALA A 441 -1.65 7.53 -28.84
CA ALA A 441 -3.05 7.79 -28.54
C ALA A 441 -3.55 6.83 -27.45
N PRO A 442 -4.47 7.26 -26.56
CA PRO A 442 -4.99 6.40 -25.51
C PRO A 442 -5.60 5.12 -26.10
N THR A 443 -5.19 3.97 -25.57
CA THR A 443 -5.77 2.68 -25.97
C THR A 443 -7.19 2.55 -25.39
N PRO A 444 -8.16 2.02 -26.17
CA PRO A 444 -9.48 1.69 -25.64
C PRO A 444 -9.39 0.79 -24.41
N MET A 445 -10.26 1.02 -23.42
CA MET A 445 -10.33 0.17 -22.23
C MET A 445 -10.66 -1.27 -22.60
N VAL A 446 -9.80 -2.19 -22.19
CA VAL A 446 -10.01 -3.64 -22.38
C VAL A 446 -11.00 -4.13 -21.33
N ARG A 447 -11.99 -4.94 -21.76
CA ARG A 447 -12.92 -5.60 -20.84
C ARG A 447 -12.41 -7.00 -20.48
N PRO A 448 -12.63 -7.46 -19.23
CA PRO A 448 -12.34 -8.85 -18.89
C PRO A 448 -13.12 -9.81 -19.78
N ARG A 449 -12.47 -10.91 -20.19
CA ARG A 449 -13.17 -12.00 -20.88
C ARG A 449 -14.13 -12.68 -19.91
N LYS A 450 -15.22 -13.26 -20.43
CA LYS A 450 -16.13 -14.10 -19.65
C LYS A 450 -15.33 -15.25 -19.03
N SER A 451 -15.56 -15.49 -17.74
CA SER A 451 -15.05 -16.66 -17.04
C SER A 451 -15.64 -17.93 -17.67
N VAL A 452 -14.87 -19.01 -17.60
CA VAL A 452 -15.24 -20.34 -18.09
C VAL A 452 -15.05 -21.34 -16.97
N GLN A 453 -15.81 -22.43 -17.00
CA GLN A 453 -15.69 -23.49 -16.01
C GLN A 453 -14.82 -24.62 -16.55
N ALA A 454 -14.21 -25.38 -15.64
CA ALA A 454 -13.54 -26.61 -16.00
C ALA A 454 -14.56 -27.63 -16.53
N PRO A 455 -14.29 -28.31 -17.66
CA PRO A 455 -15.10 -29.43 -18.12
C PRO A 455 -15.07 -30.56 -17.07
N ARG A 456 -16.13 -31.35 -16.99
CA ARG A 456 -16.13 -32.55 -16.13
C ARG A 456 -15.28 -33.65 -16.77
N ALA A 457 -14.50 -34.35 -15.95
CA ALA A 457 -13.88 -35.61 -16.35
C ALA A 457 -14.91 -36.74 -16.34
N ASP A 458 -14.66 -37.78 -17.13
CA ASP A 458 -15.39 -39.06 -17.04
C ASP A 458 -15.02 -39.76 -15.71
N ASP A 459 -16.01 -40.30 -14.99
CA ASP A 459 -15.84 -41.02 -13.74
C ASP A 459 -14.88 -42.23 -13.86
N ARG A 460 -14.66 -42.72 -15.08
CA ARG A 460 -13.73 -43.83 -15.39
C ARG A 460 -12.28 -43.38 -15.64
N ALA A 461 -12.00 -42.07 -15.58
CA ALA A 461 -10.65 -41.54 -15.75
C ALA A 461 -9.73 -42.01 -14.60
N LYS A 462 -8.50 -42.41 -14.94
CA LYS A 462 -7.51 -42.73 -13.91
C LYS A 462 -6.95 -41.46 -13.26
N ALA A 463 -6.53 -41.54 -12.01
CA ALA A 463 -5.76 -40.48 -11.37
C ALA A 463 -4.37 -40.35 -12.02
N LEU A 464 -3.86 -39.12 -12.09
CA LEU A 464 -2.49 -38.86 -12.53
C LEU A 464 -1.50 -39.39 -11.50
N THR A 465 -0.44 -40.06 -11.97
CA THR A 465 0.68 -40.52 -11.14
C THR A 465 2.00 -40.18 -11.81
N SER A 466 3.11 -40.19 -11.05
CA SER A 466 4.46 -39.98 -11.59
C SER A 466 4.88 -41.00 -12.66
N ARG A 467 4.17 -42.12 -12.78
CA ARG A 467 4.39 -43.17 -13.81
C ARG A 467 3.51 -43.01 -15.06
N SER A 468 2.75 -41.92 -15.16
CA SER A 468 1.78 -41.73 -16.25
C SER A 468 2.48 -41.22 -17.52
N ASP A 469 2.67 -42.13 -18.48
CA ASP A 469 3.27 -41.81 -19.78
C ASP A 469 2.39 -40.96 -20.69
N SER A 470 1.10 -40.81 -20.38
CA SER A 470 0.16 -40.01 -21.15
C SER A 470 -0.85 -39.32 -20.24
N VAL A 471 -1.25 -38.11 -20.61
CA VAL A 471 -2.21 -37.29 -19.86
C VAL A 471 -3.14 -36.59 -20.83
N LEU A 472 -4.43 -36.60 -20.55
CA LEU A 472 -5.41 -35.79 -21.27
C LEU A 472 -5.81 -34.60 -20.41
N VAL A 473 -5.56 -33.38 -20.88
CA VAL A 473 -6.00 -32.16 -20.19
C VAL A 473 -7.26 -31.65 -20.88
N LEU A 474 -8.36 -31.50 -20.15
CA LEU A 474 -9.60 -30.88 -20.61
C LEU A 474 -9.66 -29.45 -20.09
N ALA A 475 -9.91 -28.50 -20.99
CA ALA A 475 -9.90 -27.09 -20.70
C ALA A 475 -11.23 -26.44 -21.07
N GLY A 476 -11.78 -25.60 -20.19
CA GLY A 476 -12.93 -24.76 -20.52
C GLY A 476 -12.56 -23.81 -21.66
N ARG A 477 -11.37 -23.20 -21.53
CA ARG A 477 -10.69 -22.43 -22.58
C ARG A 477 -9.22 -22.81 -22.65
N LEU A 478 -8.72 -23.05 -23.86
CA LEU A 478 -7.31 -23.25 -24.14
C LEU A 478 -6.75 -22.09 -24.96
N HIS A 479 -5.70 -21.44 -24.46
CA HIS A 479 -4.94 -20.44 -25.20
C HIS A 479 -3.84 -21.13 -26.01
N LEU A 480 -3.91 -21.01 -27.34
CA LEU A 480 -2.89 -21.58 -28.24
C LEU A 480 -1.69 -20.64 -28.45
N VAL A 481 -1.90 -19.34 -28.24
CA VAL A 481 -0.96 -18.22 -28.55
C VAL A 481 -0.66 -18.05 -30.04
N SER A 482 -0.53 -19.12 -30.82
CA SER A 482 -0.40 -19.08 -32.29
C SER A 482 -1.72 -18.78 -33.03
N GLY A 483 -2.82 -18.68 -32.29
CA GLY A 483 -4.16 -18.45 -32.85
C GLY A 483 -5.19 -18.13 -31.77
N PRO A 484 -6.48 -17.98 -32.14
CA PRO A 484 -7.53 -17.67 -31.18
C PRO A 484 -7.70 -18.80 -30.14
N PRO A 485 -8.14 -18.47 -28.92
CA PRO A 485 -8.43 -19.50 -27.91
C PRO A 485 -9.50 -20.48 -28.38
N VAL A 486 -9.37 -21.74 -27.96
CA VAL A 486 -10.34 -22.81 -28.23
C VAL A 486 -11.16 -23.05 -26.97
N GLU A 487 -12.48 -22.87 -27.05
CA GLU A 487 -13.42 -23.21 -25.98
C GLU A 487 -13.72 -24.72 -26.00
N ASN A 488 -13.97 -25.31 -24.82
CA ASN A 488 -14.19 -26.75 -24.61
C ASN A 488 -13.12 -27.59 -25.33
N ALA A 489 -11.88 -27.38 -24.92
CA ALA A 489 -10.69 -27.91 -25.56
C ALA A 489 -10.10 -29.11 -24.81
N ALA A 490 -9.25 -29.86 -25.52
CA ALA A 490 -8.51 -30.98 -25.01
C ALA A 490 -7.06 -30.94 -25.54
N VAL A 491 -6.12 -31.34 -24.69
CA VAL A 491 -4.69 -31.49 -25.00
C VAL A 491 -4.25 -32.89 -24.59
N LEU A 492 -3.77 -33.68 -25.54
CA LEU A 492 -3.15 -34.98 -25.24
C LEU A 492 -1.63 -34.79 -25.14
N LEU A 493 -1.11 -35.12 -23.97
CA LEU A 493 0.32 -35.17 -23.67
C LEU A 493 0.77 -36.64 -23.67
N ARG A 494 1.95 -36.92 -24.23
CA ARG A 494 2.61 -38.22 -24.11
C ARG A 494 4.10 -38.00 -23.88
N LYS A 495 4.64 -38.60 -22.82
CA LYS A 495 6.06 -38.50 -22.42
C LYS A 495 6.57 -37.04 -22.42
N GLY A 496 5.79 -36.13 -21.83
CA GLY A 496 6.13 -34.71 -21.75
C GLY A 496 5.96 -33.89 -23.04
N VAL A 497 5.46 -34.49 -24.12
CA VAL A 497 5.27 -33.82 -25.42
C VAL A 497 3.79 -33.66 -25.75
N ILE A 498 3.40 -32.48 -26.23
CA ILE A 498 2.05 -32.23 -26.77
C ILE A 498 1.90 -33.01 -28.08
N GLN A 499 1.01 -34.00 -28.08
CA GLN A 499 0.74 -34.84 -29.25
C GLN A 499 -0.40 -34.30 -30.09
N LYS A 500 -1.46 -33.81 -29.42
CA LYS A 500 -2.66 -33.34 -30.11
C LYS A 500 -3.37 -32.27 -29.30
N VAL A 501 -3.88 -31.28 -29.99
CA VAL A 501 -4.68 -30.19 -29.44
C VAL A 501 -5.95 -30.04 -30.26
N GLY A 502 -7.08 -29.76 -29.62
CA GLY A 502 -8.33 -29.51 -30.33
C GLY A 502 -9.53 -29.41 -29.41
N ARG A 503 -10.74 -29.46 -29.97
CA ARG A 503 -11.98 -29.54 -29.19
C ARG A 503 -12.12 -30.90 -28.52
N ILE A 504 -12.79 -30.93 -27.36
CA ILE A 504 -13.23 -32.16 -26.71
C ILE A 504 -14.01 -33.02 -27.73
N GLY A 505 -13.76 -34.33 -27.71
CA GLY A 505 -14.31 -35.29 -28.68
C GLY A 505 -13.49 -35.44 -29.98
N ARG A 506 -12.70 -34.44 -30.38
CA ARG A 506 -11.78 -34.54 -31.54
C ARG A 506 -10.37 -35.01 -31.15
N VAL A 507 -10.01 -34.83 -29.89
CA VAL A 507 -8.79 -35.37 -29.29
C VAL A 507 -9.15 -36.69 -28.61
N LYS A 508 -8.66 -37.80 -29.16
CA LYS A 508 -8.85 -39.14 -28.59
C LYS A 508 -7.61 -39.50 -27.77
N ALA A 509 -7.81 -39.97 -26.54
CA ALA A 509 -6.76 -40.50 -25.69
C ALA A 509 -6.92 -42.03 -25.56
N PRO A 510 -5.82 -42.78 -25.35
CA PRO A 510 -5.90 -44.19 -25.00
C PRO A 510 -6.82 -44.46 -23.80
N ARG A 511 -7.43 -45.64 -23.76
CA ARG A 511 -8.31 -46.02 -22.64
C ARG A 511 -7.49 -46.05 -21.34
N GLY A 512 -8.03 -45.44 -20.29
CA GLY A 512 -7.36 -45.37 -18.98
C GLY A 512 -6.26 -44.30 -18.89
N THR A 513 -6.11 -43.42 -19.89
CA THR A 513 -5.29 -42.22 -19.76
C THR A 513 -5.84 -41.32 -18.64
N PRO A 514 -4.99 -40.89 -17.68
CA PRO A 514 -5.38 -39.91 -16.67
C PRO A 514 -5.90 -38.62 -17.27
N VAL A 515 -6.92 -38.05 -16.61
CA VAL A 515 -7.55 -36.80 -17.06
C VAL A 515 -7.36 -35.71 -16.02
N ILE A 516 -6.87 -34.56 -16.46
CA ILE A 516 -6.82 -33.32 -15.68
C ILE A 516 -7.85 -32.37 -16.27
N THR A 517 -8.57 -31.65 -15.41
CA THR A 517 -9.53 -30.64 -15.87
C THR A 517 -9.15 -29.27 -15.33
N ALA A 518 -9.29 -28.24 -16.15
CA ALA A 518 -8.99 -26.87 -15.79
C ALA A 518 -9.98 -25.91 -16.47
N ALA A 519 -10.28 -24.80 -15.80
CA ALA A 519 -11.08 -23.74 -16.40
C ALA A 519 -10.36 -23.11 -17.60
N VAL A 520 -9.08 -22.77 -17.41
CA VAL A 520 -8.23 -22.15 -18.42
C VAL A 520 -6.90 -22.89 -18.47
N VAL A 521 -6.40 -23.15 -19.67
CA VAL A 521 -5.06 -23.70 -19.93
C VAL A 521 -4.31 -22.76 -20.86
N THR A 522 -3.04 -22.50 -20.55
CA THR A 522 -2.11 -21.70 -21.34
C THR A 522 -0.82 -22.49 -21.58
N PRO A 523 0.04 -22.08 -22.54
CA PRO A 523 1.42 -22.50 -22.54
C PRO A 523 2.11 -22.08 -21.24
N GLY A 524 3.17 -22.78 -20.85
CA GLY A 524 4.02 -22.37 -19.73
C GLY A 524 4.66 -21.01 -20.00
N LEU A 525 4.85 -20.22 -18.96
CA LEU A 525 5.45 -18.90 -19.07
C LEU A 525 6.96 -19.01 -19.29
N ILE A 526 7.51 -18.04 -20.01
CA ILE A 526 8.95 -17.90 -20.25
C ILE A 526 9.38 -16.59 -19.58
N ASP A 527 10.25 -16.67 -18.59
CA ASP A 527 10.91 -15.51 -18.02
C ASP A 527 12.18 -15.22 -18.82
N THR A 528 12.16 -14.14 -19.59
CA THR A 528 13.25 -13.80 -20.52
C THR A 528 14.42 -13.11 -19.85
N HIS A 529 14.31 -12.74 -18.58
CA HIS A 529 15.39 -12.08 -17.85
C HIS A 529 15.25 -12.30 -16.34
N THR A 530 16.07 -13.20 -15.81
CA THR A 530 16.10 -13.49 -14.37
C THR A 530 17.52 -13.67 -13.85
N ILE A 531 17.68 -13.47 -12.55
CA ILE A 531 18.91 -13.78 -11.79
C ILE A 531 18.66 -14.85 -10.73
N VAL A 532 17.42 -15.36 -10.64
CA VAL A 532 16.97 -16.29 -9.59
C VAL A 532 17.94 -17.44 -9.28
N PRO A 533 18.49 -18.19 -10.26
CA PRO A 533 19.40 -19.31 -9.94
C PRO A 533 20.76 -18.89 -9.39
N LEU A 534 21.04 -17.58 -9.30
CA LEU A 534 22.31 -16.98 -8.88
C LEU A 534 22.17 -16.05 -7.67
N SER A 535 20.95 -15.67 -7.29
CA SER A 535 20.72 -14.63 -6.27
C SER A 535 20.49 -15.17 -4.86
N GLY A 536 20.35 -16.50 -4.74
CA GLY A 536 19.98 -17.22 -3.53
C GLY A 536 18.56 -16.96 -3.03
N GLU A 537 18.04 -17.90 -2.24
CA GLU A 537 16.68 -17.86 -1.66
C GLU A 537 16.38 -16.56 -0.91
N TYR A 538 17.35 -16.08 -0.14
CA TYR A 538 17.17 -14.94 0.75
C TYR A 538 17.34 -13.59 0.05
N ASN A 539 17.92 -13.58 -1.15
CA ASN A 539 18.23 -12.37 -1.91
C ASN A 539 18.95 -11.31 -1.05
N ILE A 540 19.97 -11.76 -0.32
CA ILE A 540 20.82 -10.92 0.55
C ILE A 540 22.19 -10.72 -0.09
N PRO A 541 22.97 -9.68 0.29
CA PRO A 541 24.26 -9.38 -0.34
C PRO A 541 25.26 -10.54 -0.39
N ALA A 542 25.18 -11.50 0.54
CA ALA A 542 26.06 -12.67 0.58
C ALA A 542 25.73 -13.73 -0.49
N ASP A 543 24.53 -13.68 -1.07
CA ASP A 543 24.02 -14.67 -2.01
C ASP A 543 23.93 -14.12 -3.45
N GLN A 544 24.41 -12.90 -3.70
CA GLN A 544 24.28 -12.22 -5.00
C GLN A 544 25.37 -12.64 -6.01
N ASP A 545 25.50 -13.93 -6.28
CA ASP A 545 26.55 -14.48 -7.17
C ASP A 545 26.39 -14.01 -8.64
N GLN A 546 25.26 -13.38 -8.98
CA GLN A 546 25.11 -12.73 -10.29
C GLN A 546 26.00 -11.47 -10.46
N ASP A 547 26.49 -10.85 -9.39
CA ASP A 547 27.21 -9.58 -9.41
C ASP A 547 28.71 -9.78 -9.06
N GLU A 548 29.54 -10.12 -10.05
CA GLU A 548 31.00 -10.21 -9.89
C GLU A 548 31.66 -8.84 -10.06
N THR A 549 32.04 -8.18 -8.97
CA THR A 549 32.46 -6.76 -8.98
C THR A 549 33.97 -6.51 -9.14
N SER A 550 34.78 -7.54 -9.34
CA SER A 550 36.25 -7.41 -9.40
C SER A 550 36.79 -6.76 -10.67
N ASP A 551 36.09 -6.88 -11.81
CA ASP A 551 36.45 -6.28 -13.10
C ASP A 551 35.18 -5.83 -13.87
N PRO A 552 35.15 -4.65 -14.51
CA PRO A 552 34.02 -4.21 -15.33
C PRO A 552 33.75 -5.08 -16.58
N ASN A 553 34.70 -5.92 -16.99
CA ASN A 553 34.59 -6.86 -18.11
C ASN A 553 34.66 -8.31 -17.63
N GLN A 554 33.49 -8.94 -17.50
CA GLN A 554 33.34 -10.32 -17.08
C GLN A 554 32.98 -11.24 -18.26
N ALA A 555 33.52 -11.01 -19.46
CA ALA A 555 33.16 -11.80 -20.65
C ALA A 555 33.43 -13.31 -20.51
N ASP A 556 34.29 -13.70 -19.58
CA ASP A 556 34.71 -15.05 -19.27
C ASP A 556 33.81 -15.79 -18.26
N VAL A 557 33.02 -15.07 -17.45
CA VAL A 557 32.11 -15.71 -16.49
C VAL A 557 30.86 -16.28 -17.19
N ARG A 558 30.34 -17.38 -16.64
CA ARG A 558 29.17 -18.09 -17.18
C ARG A 558 28.14 -18.29 -16.10
N VAL A 559 26.88 -17.94 -16.41
CA VAL A 559 25.73 -18.25 -15.53
C VAL A 559 25.69 -19.74 -15.18
N LEU A 560 26.06 -20.62 -16.10
CA LEU A 560 26.08 -22.07 -15.87
C LEU A 560 26.99 -22.48 -14.70
N ASP A 561 28.08 -21.76 -14.45
CA ASP A 561 29.06 -22.11 -13.41
C ASP A 561 28.55 -21.76 -12.01
N GLY A 562 27.72 -20.72 -11.88
CA GLY A 562 27.06 -20.33 -10.63
C GLY A 562 25.64 -20.87 -10.48
N PHE A 563 25.11 -21.59 -11.47
CA PHE A 563 23.72 -22.03 -11.48
C PHE A 563 23.45 -23.05 -10.37
N ASN A 564 22.61 -22.69 -9.40
CA ASN A 564 22.14 -23.61 -8.37
C ASN A 564 20.82 -24.30 -8.78
N PRO A 565 20.82 -25.57 -9.22
CA PRO A 565 19.60 -26.28 -9.62
C PRO A 565 18.68 -26.63 -8.44
N ALA A 566 19.19 -26.53 -7.20
CA ALA A 566 18.42 -26.77 -5.99
C ALA A 566 17.88 -25.48 -5.36
N GLU A 567 18.01 -24.35 -6.05
CA GLU A 567 17.54 -23.03 -5.60
C GLU A 567 16.02 -23.04 -5.34
N PRO A 568 15.56 -22.81 -4.09
CA PRO A 568 14.14 -22.77 -3.74
C PRO A 568 13.32 -21.80 -4.60
N LEU A 569 13.90 -20.68 -5.04
CA LEU A 569 13.21 -19.73 -5.91
C LEU A 569 12.88 -20.29 -7.31
N LEU A 570 13.59 -21.31 -7.80
CA LEU A 570 13.19 -22.00 -9.04
C LEU A 570 11.84 -22.71 -8.87
N ARG A 571 11.59 -23.26 -7.69
CA ARG A 571 10.28 -23.85 -7.37
C ARG A 571 9.20 -22.78 -7.29
N PHE A 572 9.50 -21.62 -6.69
CA PHE A 572 8.57 -20.49 -6.67
C PHE A 572 8.16 -20.07 -8.10
N LEU A 573 9.12 -19.95 -9.02
CA LEU A 573 8.85 -19.64 -10.43
C LEU A 573 7.93 -20.69 -11.09
N LEU A 574 8.19 -21.98 -10.86
CA LEU A 574 7.34 -23.08 -11.35
C LEU A 574 5.91 -23.00 -10.80
N GLU A 575 5.75 -22.65 -9.53
CA GLU A 575 4.44 -22.46 -8.89
C GLU A 575 3.69 -21.24 -9.46
N GLN A 576 4.40 -20.24 -10.00
CA GLN A 576 3.83 -19.14 -10.79
C GLN A 576 3.59 -19.50 -12.27
N GLY A 577 3.91 -20.73 -12.69
CA GLY A 577 3.70 -21.22 -14.06
C GLY A 577 4.84 -20.90 -15.03
N VAL A 578 5.99 -20.44 -14.55
CA VAL A 578 7.21 -20.24 -15.36
C VAL A 578 7.88 -21.59 -15.57
N THR A 579 8.07 -21.96 -16.84
CA THR A 579 8.62 -23.27 -17.23
C THR A 579 9.94 -23.18 -17.97
N VAL A 580 10.34 -21.98 -18.36
CA VAL A 580 11.62 -21.70 -19.02
C VAL A 580 12.10 -20.35 -18.50
N ILE A 581 13.38 -20.28 -18.18
CA ILE A 581 14.04 -19.03 -17.78
C ILE A 581 15.24 -18.77 -18.68
N HIS A 582 15.50 -17.50 -18.95
CA HIS A 582 16.78 -17.02 -19.44
C HIS A 582 17.47 -16.28 -18.29
N ALA A 583 18.48 -16.93 -17.73
CA ALA A 583 19.24 -16.38 -16.62
C ALA A 583 20.46 -15.62 -17.14
N SER A 584 20.69 -14.44 -16.59
CA SER A 584 21.80 -13.56 -16.95
C SER A 584 22.60 -13.15 -15.72
N PRO A 585 23.87 -12.76 -15.88
CA PRO A 585 24.59 -12.01 -14.85
C PRO A 585 23.85 -10.71 -14.50
N GLY A 586 24.19 -10.14 -13.35
CA GLY A 586 23.61 -8.92 -12.83
C GLY A 586 24.04 -7.67 -13.61
N ARG A 587 23.59 -6.51 -13.12
CA ARG A 587 23.76 -5.21 -13.80
C ARG A 587 24.99 -4.42 -13.33
N ALA A 588 25.84 -5.02 -12.48
CA ALA A 588 26.99 -4.33 -11.90
C ALA A 588 28.06 -3.95 -12.95
N ASN A 589 28.20 -4.73 -14.03
CA ASN A 589 29.30 -4.62 -14.98
C ASN A 589 28.86 -4.15 -16.36
N VAL A 590 29.78 -3.54 -17.11
CA VAL A 590 29.56 -3.10 -18.50
C VAL A 590 29.41 -4.29 -19.43
N ILE A 591 30.24 -5.31 -19.22
CA ILE A 591 30.11 -6.62 -19.85
C ILE A 591 29.89 -7.63 -18.72
N GLY A 592 28.65 -8.09 -18.57
CA GLY A 592 28.23 -8.92 -17.43
C GLY A 592 28.63 -10.39 -17.53
N GLY A 593 28.90 -10.91 -18.73
CA GLY A 593 29.26 -12.32 -18.97
C GLY A 593 28.24 -13.10 -19.80
N LEU A 594 28.40 -14.42 -19.83
CA LEU A 594 27.65 -15.34 -20.69
C LEU A 594 26.35 -15.79 -20.01
N THR A 595 25.22 -15.62 -20.70
CA THR A 595 23.88 -15.98 -20.23
C THR A 595 23.51 -17.44 -20.55
N GLY A 596 22.40 -17.95 -20.00
CA GLY A 596 21.91 -19.30 -20.28
C GLY A 596 20.39 -19.43 -20.27
N VAL A 597 19.87 -20.39 -21.05
CA VAL A 597 18.43 -20.74 -21.07
C VAL A 597 18.23 -22.09 -20.40
N PHE A 598 17.36 -22.13 -19.40
CA PHE A 598 17.12 -23.28 -18.56
C PHE A 598 15.62 -23.63 -18.55
N ARG A 599 15.31 -24.92 -18.42
CA ARG A 599 13.96 -25.48 -18.45
C ARG A 599 13.72 -26.37 -17.26
#